data_AF-A0A6G3XUK5-F1
#
_entry.id   AF-A0A6G3XUK5-F1
#
_cell.length_a   1.000
_cell.length_b   1.000
_cell.length_c   1.000
_cell.angle_alpha   90.00
_cell.angle_beta   90.00
_cell.angle_gamma   90.00
#
_symmetry.space_group_name_H-M   'P 1'
#
loop_
_entity.id
_entity.type
_entity.pdbx_description
1 polymer ?
#
loop_
_entity_poly.entity_id
_entity_poly.type
_entity_poly.pdbx_seq_one_letter_code
_entity_poly.pdbx_strand_id
1 'polypeptide(L)'
;KPKRVATVNWANHEVPLALGVVPVGMAAANFGDDNDDGVLPWVEEKLDDLGAKTPVLFDETDGIDFEAVADTKPDVILAAYSGLTKKDYETLSEIAPVV
;
A
#
# COMPACT_ATOMS: atom_id res chain seq x y z
N LYS A 1 -15.95 9.63 1.01
CA LYS A 1 -14.68 9.53 0.28
C LYS A 1 -13.59 9.32 1.31
N PRO A 2 -12.83 8.22 1.25
CA PRO A 2 -11.75 7.94 2.20
C PRO A 2 -10.67 9.02 2.09
N LYS A 3 -10.06 9.38 3.22
CA LYS A 3 -8.94 10.33 3.31
C LYS A 3 -7.60 9.62 3.54
N ARG A 4 -7.63 8.46 4.20
CA ARG A 4 -6.47 7.63 4.51
C ARG A 4 -6.57 6.33 3.74
N VAL A 5 -5.86 6.23 2.63
CA VAL A 5 -5.85 5.04 1.77
C VAL A 5 -4.61 4.22 2.11
N ALA A 6 -4.77 2.98 2.56
CA ALA A 6 -3.68 2.01 2.59
C ALA A 6 -3.80 1.06 1.40
N THR A 7 -2.68 0.52 0.95
CA THR A 7 -2.68 -0.47 -0.14
C THR A 7 -1.77 -1.64 0.21
N VAL A 8 -2.25 -2.85 0.02
CA VAL A 8 -1.48 -4.08 0.26
C VAL A 8 -1.26 -4.81 -1.05
N ASN A 9 -0.31 -5.74 -1.09
CA ASN A 9 0.11 -6.44 -2.30
C ASN A 9 0.57 -5.51 -3.45
N TRP A 10 0.96 -6.14 -4.56
CA TRP A 10 1.61 -5.49 -5.69
C TRP A 10 0.72 -4.46 -6.40
N ALA A 11 1.32 -3.37 -6.86
CA ALA A 11 0.75 -2.33 -7.74
C ALA A 11 -0.50 -1.57 -7.25
N ASN A 12 -1.16 -1.97 -6.16
CA ASN A 12 -2.39 -1.30 -5.70
C ASN A 12 -2.18 0.17 -5.30
N HIS A 13 -0.96 0.57 -4.92
CA HIS A 13 -0.58 1.97 -4.64
C HIS A 13 -0.49 2.85 -5.89
N GLU A 14 -0.24 2.28 -7.07
CA GLU A 14 -0.05 3.07 -8.29
C GLU A 14 -1.35 3.76 -8.74
N VAL A 15 -2.49 3.11 -8.54
CA VAL A 15 -3.81 3.65 -8.89
C VAL A 15 -4.15 4.94 -8.12
N PRO A 16 -4.11 4.99 -6.78
CA PRO A 16 -4.34 6.24 -6.05
C PRO A 16 -3.27 7.29 -6.38
N LEU A 17 -2.00 6.92 -6.54
CA LEU A 17 -0.93 7.86 -6.92
C LEU A 17 -1.19 8.51 -8.29
N ALA A 18 -1.62 7.73 -9.28
CA ALA A 18 -2.02 8.25 -10.60
C ALA A 18 -3.20 9.24 -10.51
N LEU A 19 -4.07 9.08 -9.51
CA LEU A 19 -5.18 10.00 -9.21
C LEU A 19 -4.79 11.18 -8.30
N GLY A 20 -3.51 11.31 -7.95
CA GLY A 20 -2.98 12.36 -7.08
C GLY A 20 -3.29 12.15 -5.59
N VAL A 21 -3.61 10.93 -5.20
CA VAL A 21 -3.84 10.53 -3.80
C VAL A 21 -2.63 9.73 -3.31
N VAL A 22 -1.91 10.28 -2.34
CA VAL A 22 -0.78 9.60 -1.71
C VAL A 22 -1.30 8.65 -0.63
N PRO A 23 -0.98 7.34 -0.69
CA PRO A 23 -1.34 6.40 0.37
C PRO A 23 -0.73 6.76 1.72
N VAL A 24 -1.39 6.37 2.82
CA VAL A 24 -0.80 6.47 4.17
C VAL A 24 0.18 5.34 4.46
N GLY A 25 0.08 4.25 3.70
CA GLY A 25 1.06 3.18 3.64
C GLY A 25 0.81 2.28 2.42
N MET A 26 1.86 1.62 1.96
CA MET A 26 1.85 0.75 0.80
C MET A 26 2.78 -0.45 0.98
N ALA A 27 2.49 -1.57 0.33
CA ALA A 27 3.42 -2.70 0.26
C ALA A 27 4.78 -2.29 -0.32
N ALA A 28 5.87 -2.70 0.34
CA ALA A 28 7.21 -2.55 -0.19
C ALA A 28 7.40 -3.38 -1.46
N ALA A 29 8.13 -2.85 -2.43
CA ALA A 29 8.56 -3.61 -3.60
C ALA A 29 9.65 -4.60 -3.21
N ASN A 30 9.42 -5.89 -3.44
CA ASN A 30 10.40 -6.97 -3.21
C ASN A 30 11.00 -7.53 -4.53
N PHE A 31 10.64 -6.94 -5.67
CA PHE A 31 11.12 -7.35 -6.99
C PHE A 31 11.17 -6.17 -7.97
N GLY A 32 12.31 -5.94 -8.60
CA GLY A 32 12.46 -4.88 -9.62
C GLY A 32 12.69 -3.48 -9.05
N ASP A 33 12.81 -3.36 -7.72
CA ASP A 33 13.47 -2.24 -7.06
C ASP A 33 14.96 -2.21 -7.49
N ASP A 34 15.47 -1.03 -7.81
CA ASP A 34 16.83 -0.82 -8.34
C ASP A 34 17.85 -0.34 -7.29
N ASN A 35 17.39 0.03 -6.10
CA ASN A 35 18.22 0.63 -5.06
C ASN A 35 18.01 0.03 -3.64
N ASP A 36 17.11 -0.95 -3.51
CA ASP A 36 16.75 -1.67 -2.28
C ASP A 36 16.07 -0.77 -1.21
N ASP A 37 15.40 0.32 -1.61
CA ASP A 37 14.63 1.20 -0.72
C ASP A 37 13.15 0.81 -0.55
N GLY A 38 12.70 -0.22 -1.27
CA GLY A 38 11.34 -0.75 -1.25
C GLY A 38 10.35 0.02 -2.14
N VAL A 39 10.83 0.87 -3.04
CA VAL A 39 10.01 1.69 -3.94
C VAL A 39 10.46 1.49 -5.40
N LEU A 40 9.51 1.31 -6.31
CA LEU A 40 9.83 1.20 -7.73
C LEU A 40 10.18 2.58 -8.30
N PRO A 41 11.09 2.70 -9.28
CA PRO A 41 11.54 4.01 -9.79
C PRO A 41 10.42 4.93 -10.27
N TRP A 42 9.38 4.37 -10.91
CA TRP A 42 8.22 5.13 -11.38
C TRP A 42 7.28 5.56 -10.24
N VAL A 43 7.28 4.85 -9.12
CA VAL A 43 6.54 5.23 -7.91
C VAL A 43 7.26 6.37 -7.21
N GLU A 44 8.60 6.31 -7.11
CA GLU A 44 9.42 7.41 -6.60
C GLU A 44 9.23 8.68 -7.43
N GLU A 45 9.35 8.59 -8.76
CA GLU A 45 9.10 9.71 -9.67
C GLU A 45 7.70 10.32 -9.44
N LYS A 46 6.68 9.47 -9.25
CA LYS A 46 5.32 9.94 -9.02
C LYS A 46 5.15 10.62 -7.65
N LEU A 47 5.84 10.16 -6.62
CA LEU A 47 5.82 10.79 -5.30
C LEU A 47 6.49 12.17 -5.34
N ASP A 48 7.60 12.30 -6.06
CA ASP A 48 8.32 13.56 -6.26
C ASP A 48 7.46 14.59 -7.02
N ASP A 49 6.79 14.16 -8.10
CA ASP A 49 5.83 14.98 -8.84
C ASP A 49 4.71 15.55 -7.96
N LEU A 50 4.30 14.78 -6.94
CA LEU A 50 3.27 15.18 -5.97
C LEU A 50 3.84 15.98 -4.79
N GLY A 51 5.17 16.16 -4.71
CA GLY A 51 5.85 16.77 -3.57
C GLY A 51 5.63 15.98 -2.28
N ALA A 52 5.44 14.66 -2.39
CA ALA A 52 5.09 13.78 -1.31
C ALA A 52 6.34 13.10 -0.72
N LYS A 53 6.22 12.62 0.52
CA LYS A 53 7.19 11.69 1.09
C LYS A 53 6.77 10.27 0.77
N THR A 54 7.73 9.35 0.77
CA THR A 54 7.46 7.91 0.75
C THR A 54 6.47 7.54 1.87
N PRO A 55 5.36 6.85 1.54
CA PRO A 55 4.44 6.30 2.55
C PRO A 55 5.14 5.31 3.49
N VAL A 56 4.46 4.93 4.56
CA VAL A 56 4.90 3.78 5.37
C VAL A 56 4.96 2.55 4.47
N LEU A 57 6.10 1.87 4.44
CA LEU A 57 6.27 0.64 3.67
C LEU A 57 5.91 -0.57 4.54
N PHE A 58 5.03 -1.43 4.03
CA PHE A 58 4.66 -2.69 4.68
C PHE A 58 5.59 -3.79 4.18
N ASP A 59 6.23 -4.51 5.10
CA ASP A 59 7.03 -5.68 4.75
C ASP A 59 6.11 -6.89 4.54
N GLU A 60 5.84 -7.21 3.28
CA GLU A 60 4.98 -8.33 2.92
C GLU A 60 5.75 -9.59 2.50
N THR A 61 7.03 -9.72 2.88
CA THR A 61 7.89 -10.86 2.48
C THR A 61 7.29 -12.21 2.88
N ASP A 62 6.68 -12.28 4.07
CA ASP A 62 6.07 -13.49 4.64
C ASP A 62 4.53 -13.44 4.65
N GLY A 63 3.93 -12.48 3.93
CA GLY A 63 2.48 -12.23 3.89
C GLY A 63 2.11 -10.84 4.43
N ILE A 64 0.82 -10.55 4.57
CA ILE A 64 0.35 -9.21 4.94
C ILE A 64 0.84 -8.77 6.33
N ASP A 65 1.45 -7.59 6.40
CA ASP A 65 1.79 -6.92 7.66
C ASP A 65 0.56 -6.21 8.25
N PHE A 66 -0.31 -6.97 8.89
CA PHE A 66 -1.58 -6.45 9.44
C PHE A 66 -1.35 -5.37 10.51
N GLU A 67 -0.29 -5.47 11.31
CA GLU A 67 0.02 -4.49 12.35
C GLU A 67 0.42 -3.15 11.74
N ALA A 68 1.33 -3.16 10.76
CA ALA A 68 1.72 -1.93 10.09
C ALA A 68 0.55 -1.30 9.33
N VAL A 69 -0.30 -2.10 8.68
CA VAL A 69 -1.53 -1.60 8.05
C VAL A 69 -2.42 -0.92 9.10
N ALA A 70 -2.66 -1.56 10.25
CA ALA A 70 -3.48 -0.99 11.33
C ALA A 70 -2.91 0.31 11.90
N ASP A 71 -1.59 0.40 12.08
CA ASP A 71 -0.90 1.58 12.59
C ASP A 71 -1.05 2.80 11.67
N THR A 72 -1.24 2.59 10.37
CA THR A 72 -1.56 3.67 9.43
C THR A 72 -3.01 4.18 9.55
N LYS A 73 -3.87 3.53 10.36
CA LYS A 73 -5.26 3.93 10.60
C LYS A 73 -6.02 4.27 9.29
N PRO A 74 -6.12 3.34 8.33
CA PRO A 74 -6.74 3.61 7.05
C PRO A 74 -8.27 3.75 7.16
N ASP A 75 -8.86 4.51 6.24
CA ASP A 75 -10.31 4.55 6.02
C ASP A 75 -10.75 3.50 4.99
N VAL A 76 -9.81 3.00 4.17
CA VAL A 76 -10.00 1.96 3.16
C VAL A 76 -8.66 1.28 2.88
N ILE A 77 -8.70 -0.01 2.58
CA ILE A 77 -7.54 -0.81 2.15
C ILE A 77 -7.80 -1.26 0.70
N LEU A 78 -6.90 -0.91 -0.22
CA LEU A 78 -6.96 -1.37 -1.61
C LEU A 78 -6.10 -2.63 -1.77
N ALA A 79 -6.72 -3.71 -2.22
CA ALA A 79 -6.13 -5.04 -2.39
C ALA A 79 -6.70 -5.75 -3.62
N ALA A 80 -7.14 -5.01 -4.65
CA ALA A 80 -7.86 -5.57 -5.80
C ALA A 80 -6.96 -6.51 -6.63
N TYR A 81 -5.69 -6.16 -6.81
CA TYR A 81 -4.68 -7.07 -7.35
C TYR A 81 -3.93 -7.73 -6.19
N SER A 82 -4.45 -8.84 -5.70
CA SER A 82 -3.88 -9.52 -4.53
C SER A 82 -4.04 -11.04 -4.58
N GLY A 83 -3.27 -11.70 -3.72
CA GLY A 83 -3.39 -13.13 -3.41
C GLY A 83 -4.07 -13.38 -2.07
N LEU A 84 -4.87 -12.44 -1.54
CA LEU A 84 -5.46 -12.56 -0.21
C LEU A 84 -6.27 -13.84 -0.07
N THR A 85 -6.02 -14.57 1.02
CA THR A 85 -6.93 -15.62 1.46
C THR A 85 -8.17 -15.00 2.09
N LYS A 86 -9.22 -15.81 2.28
CA LYS A 86 -10.41 -15.39 3.01
C LYS A 86 -10.08 -14.88 4.43
N LYS A 87 -9.12 -15.52 5.11
CA LYS A 87 -8.70 -15.13 6.46
C LYS A 87 -8.01 -13.76 6.44
N ASP A 88 -7.18 -13.49 5.43
CA ASP A 88 -6.49 -12.20 5.31
C ASP A 88 -7.49 -11.08 5.05
N TYR A 89 -8.45 -11.32 4.15
CA TYR A 89 -9.54 -10.39 3.89
C TYR A 89 -10.38 -10.10 5.15
N GLU A 90 -10.74 -11.13 5.92
CA GLU A 90 -11.49 -10.98 7.17
C GLU A 90 -10.70 -10.17 8.20
N THR A 91 -9.40 -10.45 8.34
CA THR A 91 -8.50 -9.72 9.27
C THR A 91 -8.34 -8.26 8.86
N LEU A 92 -8.08 -7.97 7.57
CA LEU A 92 -8.01 -6.59 7.08
C LEU A 92 -9.35 -5.85 7.23
N SER A 93 -10.47 -6.55 7.08
CA SER A 93 -11.82 -5.99 7.25
C SER A 93 -12.12 -5.57 8.69
N GLU A 94 -11.39 -6.09 9.68
CA GLU A 94 -11.46 -5.59 11.07
C GLU A 94 -10.76 -4.23 11.23
N ILE A 95 -9.82 -3.89 10.34
CA ILE A 95 -9.08 -2.63 10.33
C ILE A 95 -9.86 -1.55 9.56
N ALA A 96 -10.22 -1.83 8.31
CA ALA A 96 -10.97 -0.92 7.44
C ALA A 96 -11.65 -1.68 6.29
N PRO A 97 -12.64 -1.10 5.59
CA PRO A 97 -13.21 -1.71 4.38
C PRO A 97 -12.14 -2.05 3.34
N VAL A 98 -12.19 -3.27 2.79
CA VAL A 98 -11.23 -3.80 1.81
C VAL A 98 -11.86 -3.83 0.42
N VAL A 99 -11.10 -3.45 -0.61
CA VAL A 99 -11.52 -3.43 -2.03
C VAL A 99 -10.60 -4.30 -2.86
#